data_AF-A0A2B8AV50-F1
#
_entry.id   AF-A0A2B8AV50-F1
#
_cell.length_a   1.000
_cell.length_b   1.000
_cell.length_c   1.000
_cell.angle_alpha   90.00
_cell.angle_beta   90.00
_cell.angle_gamma   90.00
#
_symmetry.space_group_name_H-M   'P 1'
#
loop_
_entity.id
_entity.type
_entity.pdbx_description
1 polymer ?
#
loop_
_entity_poly.entity_id
_entity_poly.type
_entity_poly.pdbx_seq_one_letter_code
_entity_poly.pdbx_strand_id
1 'polypeptide(L)'
;MPRAPEVHISSLVIQHSPDRTDAVREAAASVAGLEWCAAENGKAVVTLVTASAAEVVDRIALLNAIPGVHTTTMVYHHYEPADAIDAA
;
A
#
# COMPACT_ATOMS: atom_id res chain seq x y z
N MET A 1 23.77 11.08 12.25
CA MET A 1 22.76 11.03 13.33
C MET A 1 21.73 9.98 12.93
N PRO A 2 21.35 9.04 13.81
CA PRO A 2 20.25 8.13 13.49
C PRO A 2 18.97 8.97 13.36
N ARG A 3 18.21 8.72 12.29
CA ARG A 3 16.91 9.36 12.09
C ARG A 3 15.91 8.71 13.05
N ALA A 4 15.06 9.51 13.69
CA ALA A 4 13.98 8.98 14.52
C ALA A 4 13.12 8.00 13.71
N PRO A 5 12.57 6.94 14.31
CA PRO A 5 11.68 6.03 13.61
C PRO A 5 10.53 6.82 12.97
N GLU A 6 10.21 6.52 11.72
CA GLU A 6 9.17 7.18 10.93
C GLU A 6 8.01 6.19 10.72
N VAL A 7 6.80 6.71 10.55
CA VAL A 7 5.66 5.94 10.06
C VAL A 7 5.13 6.63 8.83
N HIS A 8 4.94 5.85 7.76
CA HIS A 8 4.47 6.32 6.47
C HIS A 8 3.10 5.70 6.18
N ILE A 9 2.08 6.52 6.05
CA ILE A 9 0.70 6.13 5.72
C ILE A 9 0.41 6.58 4.29
N SER A 10 0.05 5.64 3.43
CA SER A 10 -0.15 5.89 2.00
C SER A 10 -1.49 5.33 1.53
N SER A 11 -2.19 6.07 0.67
CA SER A 11 -3.34 5.54 -0.07
C SER A 11 -2.92 5.24 -1.50
N LEU A 12 -3.15 4.01 -1.95
CA LEU A 12 -2.79 3.56 -3.28
C LEU A 12 -4.05 3.14 -4.05
N VAL A 13 -3.98 3.27 -5.38
CA VAL A 13 -4.93 2.70 -6.31
C VAL A 13 -4.24 1.62 -7.12
N ILE A 14 -4.71 0.38 -6.98
CA ILE A 14 -4.26 -0.76 -7.78
C ILE A 14 -5.20 -0.89 -8.98
N GLN A 15 -4.67 -0.73 -10.18
CA GLN A 15 -5.37 -1.06 -11.41
C GLN A 15 -5.07 -2.50 -11.78
N HIS A 16 -6.10 -3.30 -12.00
CA HIS A 16 -5.99 -4.73 -12.29
C HIS A 16 -7.09 -5.20 -13.24
N SER A 17 -6.97 -6.42 -13.73
CA SER A 17 -8.02 -7.04 -14.53
C SER A 17 -9.28 -7.25 -13.68
N PRO A 18 -10.48 -6.78 -14.10
CA PRO A 18 -11.71 -6.89 -13.33
C PRO A 18 -12.07 -8.33 -12.94
N ASP A 19 -11.85 -9.29 -13.84
CA ASP A 19 -12.13 -10.71 -13.62
C ASP A 19 -11.16 -11.39 -12.62
N ARG A 20 -10.14 -10.66 -12.15
CA ARG A 20 -9.12 -11.15 -11.21
C ARG A 20 -9.13 -10.44 -9.86
N THR A 21 -10.17 -9.65 -9.58
CA THR A 21 -10.27 -8.86 -8.34
C THR A 21 -10.00 -9.69 -7.08
N ASP A 22 -10.66 -10.83 -6.93
CA ASP A 22 -10.52 -11.66 -5.73
C ASP A 22 -9.12 -12.29 -5.61
N ALA A 23 -8.56 -12.76 -6.73
CA ALA A 23 -7.21 -13.33 -6.76
C ALA A 23 -6.13 -12.29 -6.44
N VAL A 24 -6.29 -11.05 -6.95
CA VAL A 24 -5.38 -9.94 -6.63
C VAL A 24 -5.50 -9.56 -5.17
N ARG A 25 -6.72 -9.48 -4.63
CA ARG A 25 -6.96 -9.19 -3.21
C ARG A 25 -6.35 -10.24 -2.30
N GLU A 26 -6.51 -11.52 -2.62
CA GLU A 26 -5.93 -12.63 -1.86
C GLU A 26 -4.38 -12.56 -1.86
N ALA A 27 -3.78 -12.36 -3.03
CA ALA A 27 -2.32 -12.21 -3.13
C ALA A 27 -1.82 -10.98 -2.35
N ALA A 28 -2.54 -9.85 -2.45
CA ALA A 28 -2.20 -8.61 -1.77
C ALA A 28 -2.31 -8.71 -0.24
N ALA A 29 -3.13 -9.62 0.30
CA ALA A 29 -3.25 -9.85 1.75
C ALA A 29 -1.94 -10.34 2.41
N SER A 30 -0.99 -10.85 1.62
CA SER A 30 0.35 -11.21 2.10
C SER A 30 1.31 -10.02 2.25
N VAL A 31 0.93 -8.84 1.73
CA VAL A 31 1.74 -7.62 1.81
C VAL A 31 1.57 -6.98 3.18
N ALA A 32 2.61 -7.02 4.00
CA ALA A 32 2.59 -6.46 5.35
C ALA A 32 2.26 -4.96 5.33
N GLY A 33 1.35 -4.56 6.23
CA GLY A 33 0.90 -3.17 6.38
C GLY A 33 -0.12 -2.72 5.35
N LEU A 34 -0.57 -3.60 4.45
CA LEU A 34 -1.59 -3.31 3.46
C LEU A 34 -2.99 -3.63 3.99
N GLU A 35 -3.93 -2.71 3.81
CA GLU A 35 -5.36 -2.90 4.06
C GLU A 35 -6.17 -2.61 2.80
N TRP A 36 -7.07 -3.53 2.45
CA TRP A 36 -7.94 -3.41 1.28
C TRP A 36 -9.24 -2.69 1.64
N CYS A 37 -9.51 -1.53 1.05
CA CYS A 37 -10.69 -0.74 1.38
C CYS A 37 -11.89 -1.08 0.49
N ALA A 38 -11.72 -0.98 -0.83
CA ALA A 38 -12.80 -1.19 -1.80
C ALA A 38 -12.24 -1.52 -3.18
N ALA A 39 -13.05 -2.16 -4.03
CA ALA A 39 -12.70 -2.36 -5.44
C ALA A 39 -13.93 -2.25 -6.34
N GLU A 40 -13.74 -1.63 -7.50
CA GLU A 40 -14.78 -1.49 -8.52
C GLU A 40 -14.14 -1.37 -9.90
N ASN A 41 -14.69 -2.07 -10.90
CA ASN A 41 -14.31 -1.93 -12.31
C ASN A 41 -12.78 -2.03 -12.58
N GLY A 42 -12.11 -2.98 -11.93
CA GLY A 42 -10.66 -3.20 -12.10
C GLY A 42 -9.78 -2.17 -11.40
N LYS A 43 -10.32 -1.41 -10.44
CA LYS A 43 -9.58 -0.49 -9.58
C LYS A 43 -9.85 -0.82 -8.12
N ALA A 44 -8.80 -0.96 -7.34
CA ALA A 44 -8.88 -1.15 -5.90
C ALA A 44 -8.24 0.01 -5.15
N VAL A 45 -8.88 0.47 -4.08
CA VAL A 45 -8.31 1.43 -3.13
C VAL A 45 -7.77 0.64 -1.94
N VAL A 46 -6.52 0.91 -1.59
CA VAL A 46 -5.84 0.27 -0.47
C VAL A 46 -5.09 1.32 0.35
N THR A 47 -4.96 1.04 1.65
CA THR A 47 -4.11 1.79 2.56
C THR A 47 -2.85 0.98 2.85
N LEU A 48 -1.70 1.64 2.90
CA LEU A 48 -0.41 1.02 3.19
C LEU A 48 0.29 1.80 4.31
N VAL A 49 0.64 1.10 5.39
CA VAL A 49 1.43 1.63 6.51
C VAL A 49 2.80 0.96 6.52
N THR A 50 3.88 1.73 6.55
CA THR A 50 5.27 1.23 6.52
C THR A 50 6.19 2.05 7.40
N ALA A 51 7.36 1.51 7.74
CA ALA A 51 8.33 2.19 8.62
C ALA A 51 9.30 3.12 7.87
N SER A 52 9.28 3.12 6.53
CA SER A 52 10.12 4.03 5.74
C SER A 52 9.56 4.25 4.33
N ALA A 53 9.95 5.35 3.70
CA ALA A 53 9.64 5.61 2.29
C ALA A 53 10.19 4.53 1.33
N ALA A 54 11.33 3.91 1.67
CA ALA A 54 11.88 2.81 0.88
C ALA A 54 10.95 1.59 0.89
N GLU A 55 10.39 1.26 2.07
CA GLU A 55 9.41 0.19 2.17
C GLU A 55 8.16 0.49 1.35
N VAL A 56 7.66 1.73 1.30
CA VAL A 56 6.53 2.10 0.44
C VAL A 56 6.81 1.68 -1.02
N VAL A 57 7.99 2.03 -1.53
CA VAL A 57 8.39 1.70 -2.91
C VAL A 57 8.50 0.19 -3.11
N ASP A 58 9.09 -0.53 -2.16
CA ASP A 58 9.19 -1.99 -2.22
C ASP A 58 7.81 -2.66 -2.25
N ARG A 59 6.85 -2.20 -1.44
CA ARG A 59 5.48 -2.74 -1.42
C ARG A 59 4.74 -2.42 -2.72
N ILE A 60 4.92 -1.23 -3.29
CA ILE A 60 4.39 -0.89 -4.62
C ILE A 60 4.97 -1.84 -5.69
N ALA A 61 6.27 -2.13 -5.64
CA ALA A 61 6.90 -3.08 -6.56
C ALA A 61 6.34 -4.50 -6.41
N LEU A 62 6.12 -4.97 -5.17
CA LEU A 62 5.47 -6.26 -4.90
C LEU A 62 4.04 -6.32 -5.46
N LEU A 63 3.24 -5.26 -5.23
CA LEU A 63 1.87 -5.18 -5.76
C LEU A 63 1.86 -5.21 -7.30
N ASN A 64 2.77 -4.48 -7.95
CA ASN A 64 2.90 -4.48 -9.40
C ASN A 64 3.34 -5.84 -9.99
N ALA A 65 3.99 -6.69 -9.20
CA ALA A 65 4.38 -8.03 -9.62
C ALA A 65 3.23 -9.05 -9.53
N ILE A 66 2.10 -8.72 -8.89
CA ILE A 66 0.96 -9.63 -8.74
C ILE A 66 0.33 -9.89 -10.12
N PRO A 67 0.16 -11.16 -10.54
CA PRO A 67 -0.48 -11.48 -11.81
C PRO A 67 -1.90 -10.90 -11.92
N GLY A 68 -2.12 -10.08 -12.94
CA GLY A 68 -3.38 -9.38 -13.17
C GLY A 68 -3.38 -7.92 -12.72
N VAL A 69 -2.36 -7.46 -11.99
CA VAL A 69 -2.12 -6.03 -11.72
C VAL A 69 -1.46 -5.39 -12.95
N HIS A 70 -1.96 -4.23 -13.34
CA HIS A 70 -1.42 -3.40 -14.42
C HIS A 70 -0.51 -2.30 -13.87
N THR A 71 -0.95 -1.64 -12.80
CA THR A 71 -0.17 -0.60 -12.13
C THR A 71 -0.73 -0.34 -10.73
N THR A 72 0.13 0.15 -9.85
CA THR A 72 -0.20 0.62 -8.51
C THR A 72 0.27 2.07 -8.40
N THR A 73 -0.67 2.98 -8.18
CA THR A 73 -0.41 4.42 -8.14
C THR A 73 -0.67 4.96 -6.74
N MET A 74 0.30 5.67 -6.19
CA MET A 74 0.13 6.39 -4.93
C MET A 74 -0.68 7.66 -5.15
N VAL A 75 -1.77 7.81 -4.38
CA VAL A 75 -2.68 8.97 -4.44
C VAL A 75 -2.42 9.92 -3.28
N TYR A 76 -2.11 9.37 -2.11
CA TYR A 76 -1.81 10.13 -0.91
C TYR A 76 -0.63 9.50 -0.18
N HIS A 77 0.18 10.35 0.44
CA HIS A 77 1.28 9.96 1.30
C HIS A 77 1.44 10.96 2.42
N HIS A 78 1.49 10.46 3.64
CA HIS A 78 1.82 11.20 4.84
C HIS A 78 2.88 10.45 5.63
N TYR A 79 3.74 11.19 6.32
CA TYR A 79 4.71 10.60 7.22
C TYR A 79 4.94 11.49 8.43
N GLU A 80 5.18 10.84 9.56
CA GLU A 80 5.44 11.51 10.82
C GLU A 80 6.41 10.68 11.69
N PRO A 81 7.06 11.30 12.69
CA PRO A 81 7.84 10.55 13.67
C PRO A 81 6.95 9.54 14.39
N ALA A 82 7.45 8.32 14.62
CA ALA A 82 6.67 7.25 15.25
C ALA A 82 6.23 7.61 16.67
N ASP A 83 7.01 8.45 17.38
CA ASP A 83 6.68 8.96 18.71
C ASP A 83 5.53 9.97 18.72
N ALA A 84 5.14 10.52 17.57
CA ALA A 84 3.99 11.43 17.46
C ALA A 84 2.64 10.70 17.40
N ILE A 85 2.62 9.42 16.97
CA ILE A 85 1.39 8.65 16.73
C ILE A 85 0.79 8.09 18.03
N ASP A 86 1.64 7.68 18.98
CA ASP A 86 1.21 7.17 20.30
C ASP A 86 0.79 8.29 21.27
N ALA A 87 0.92 9.56 20.88
CA ALA A 87 0.58 10.73 21.69
C ALA A 87 -0.84 11.27 21.44
N ALA A 88 -1.63 10.62 20.56
CA ALA A 88 -2.97 11.06 20.15
C ALA A 88 -4.11 10.31 20.87
#